data_AF-C9D9G6-F1
#
_entry.id   AF-C9D9G6-F1
#
_cell.length_a   1.000
_cell.length_b   1.000
_cell.length_c   1.000
_cell.angle_alpha   90.00
_cell.angle_beta   90.00
_cell.angle_gamma   90.00
#
_symmetry.space_group_name_H-M   'P 1'
#
loop_
_entity.id
_entity.type
_entity.pdbx_description
1 polymer ?
#
loop_
_entity_poly.entity_id
_entity_poly.type
_entity_poly.pdbx_seq_one_letter_code
_entity_poly.pdbx_strand_id
1 'polypeptide(L)'
;ASKMRGQAFVIFKEIASATNALRSMQGFPFYDKPMRINYSKTDSDIIAKMKGTFTERPKKPKEQPPNQILFLTNLPDETSEMMLSMLFNQFPGFKEVRLVPNRHDIAFV
;
A
#
# COMPACT_ATOMS: atom_id res chain seq x y z
N ALA A 1 -20.57 9.64 3.37
CA ALA A 1 -19.59 9.02 2.44
C ALA A 1 -18.53 8.31 3.27
N SER A 2 -18.19 7.06 2.94
CA SER A 2 -17.17 6.31 3.67
C SER A 2 -15.81 7.00 3.52
N LYS A 3 -15.26 7.51 4.62
CA LYS A 3 -13.93 8.12 4.65
C LYS A 3 -12.88 7.04 4.36
N MET A 4 -11.85 7.32 3.58
CA MET A 4 -10.74 6.38 3.32
C MET A 4 -9.54 6.70 4.22
N ARG A 5 -8.70 5.73 4.57
CA ARG A 5 -7.62 5.91 5.56
C ARG A 5 -6.37 6.63 5.03
N GLY A 6 -6.44 7.29 3.87
CA GLY A 6 -5.26 7.85 3.20
C GLY A 6 -4.19 6.78 2.91
N GLN A 7 -4.63 5.55 2.68
CA GLN A 7 -3.81 4.35 2.52
C GLN A 7 -4.32 3.52 1.34
N ALA A 8 -3.39 2.91 0.62
CA ALA A 8 -3.71 2.07 -0.54
C ALA A 8 -2.70 0.94 -0.72
N PHE A 9 -3.11 -0.11 -1.42
CA PHE A 9 -2.21 -1.12 -1.96
C PHE A 9 -2.13 -0.99 -3.47
N VAL A 10 -0.91 -1.12 -4.01
CA VAL A 10 -0.66 -1.15 -5.46
C VAL A 10 -0.03 -2.49 -5.78
N ILE A 11 -0.61 -3.21 -6.74
CA ILE A 11 -0.22 -4.60 -7.05
C ILE A 11 0.47 -4.62 -8.42
N PHE A 12 1.60 -5.33 -8.47
CA PHE A 12 2.38 -5.58 -9.69
C PHE A 12 2.45 -7.08 -10.01
N LYS A 13 2.78 -7.41 -11.26
CA LYS A 13 3.14 -8.77 -11.70
C LYS A 13 4.50 -9.23 -11.21
N GLU A 14 5.41 -8.28 -11.00
CA GLU A 14 6.83 -8.57 -10.78
C GLU A 14 7.40 -7.67 -9.69
N ILE A 15 8.31 -8.23 -8.88
CA ILE A 15 8.98 -7.50 -7.80
C ILE A 15 9.85 -6.37 -8.37
N ALA A 16 10.49 -6.59 -9.51
CA ALA A 16 11.33 -5.58 -10.16
C ALA A 16 10.52 -4.32 -10.52
N SER A 17 9.32 -4.49 -11.09
CA SER A 17 8.40 -3.39 -11.39
C SER A 17 7.96 -2.63 -10.14
N ALA A 18 7.56 -3.37 -9.08
CA ALA A 18 7.20 -2.76 -7.80
C ALA A 18 8.38 -1.97 -7.20
N THR A 19 9.59 -2.52 -7.28
CA THR A 19 10.82 -1.85 -6.82
C THR A 19 11.09 -0.56 -7.58
N ASN A 20 10.92 -0.58 -8.91
CA ASN A 20 11.10 0.60 -9.76
C ASN A 20 10.07 1.68 -9.41
N ALA A 21 8.79 1.30 -9.30
CA ALA A 21 7.72 2.20 -8.91
C ALA A 21 7.94 2.82 -7.52
N LEU A 22 8.36 2.01 -6.53
CA LEU A 22 8.70 2.49 -5.19
C LEU A 22 9.78 3.56 -5.26
N ARG A 23 10.91 3.28 -5.93
CA ARG A 23 12.03 4.22 -6.02
C ARG A 23 11.66 5.52 -6.73
N SER A 24 10.86 5.41 -7.79
CA SER A 24 10.48 6.55 -8.64
C SER A 24 9.42 7.45 -7.98
N MET A 25 8.49 6.85 -7.23
CA MET A 25 7.33 7.56 -6.65
C MET A 25 7.50 7.85 -5.16
N GLN A 26 8.62 7.46 -4.55
CA GLN A 26 8.89 7.72 -3.14
C GLN A 26 8.95 9.23 -2.88
N GLY A 27 8.08 9.71 -1.98
CA GLY A 27 8.01 11.12 -1.63
C GLY A 27 7.41 12.01 -2.72
N PHE A 28 6.88 11.43 -3.81
CA PHE A 28 6.22 12.19 -4.87
C PHE A 28 5.08 13.04 -4.26
N PRO A 29 5.08 14.36 -4.51
CA PRO A 29 4.00 15.23 -4.03
C PRO A 29 2.66 14.84 -4.69
N PHE A 30 1.73 14.37 -3.89
CA PHE A 30 0.38 14.02 -4.34
C PHE A 30 -0.63 14.90 -3.60
N TYR A 31 -1.15 15.91 -4.30
CA TYR A 31 -1.98 16.99 -3.73
C TYR A 31 -1.36 17.56 -2.44
N ASP A 32 -0.12 18.04 -2.56
CA ASP A 32 0.66 18.67 -1.49
C ASP A 32 1.04 17.76 -0.30
N LYS A 33 0.75 16.45 -0.39
CA LYS A 33 1.24 15.46 0.59
C LYS A 33 2.28 14.56 -0.07
N PRO A 34 3.50 14.45 0.50
CA PRO A 34 4.50 13.53 -0.03
C PRO A 34 4.05 12.09 0.23
N MET A 35 3.71 11.36 -0.83
CA MET A 35 3.28 9.98 -0.75
C MET A 35 4.42 9.08 -0.23
N ARG A 36 4.09 8.14 0.66
CA ARG A 36 5.09 7.23 1.26
C ARG A 36 4.92 5.79 0.75
N ILE A 37 6.01 5.34 0.14
CA ILE A 37 6.38 4.06 -0.47
C ILE A 37 6.92 2.95 0.43
N ASN A 38 6.18 1.90 0.77
CA ASN A 38 6.78 0.71 1.38
C ASN A 38 6.40 -0.55 0.62
N TYR A 39 7.23 -1.59 0.64
CA TYR A 39 6.73 -2.93 0.30
C TYR A 39 5.62 -3.30 1.29
N SER A 40 4.62 -4.02 0.80
CA SER A 40 3.59 -4.61 1.65
C SER A 40 4.20 -5.75 2.44
N LYS A 41 3.69 -5.94 3.67
CA LYS A 41 4.01 -7.12 4.46
C LYS A 41 3.55 -8.34 3.66
N THR A 42 4.38 -9.39 3.63
CA THR A 42 3.97 -10.71 3.13
C THR A 42 2.73 -11.13 3.90
N ASP A 43 1.61 -11.29 3.18
CA ASP A 43 0.24 -11.32 3.69
C ASP A 43 -0.07 -10.15 4.65
N SER A 44 -1.06 -9.31 4.30
CA SER A 44 -1.60 -8.35 5.26
C SER A 44 -1.96 -9.09 6.56
N ASP A 45 -1.59 -8.56 7.72
CA ASP A 45 -1.75 -9.23 9.01
C ASP A 45 -3.18 -9.77 9.22
N ILE A 46 -4.18 -9.11 8.63
CA ILE A 46 -5.58 -9.54 8.57
C ILE A 46 -5.76 -10.87 7.82
N ILE A 47 -5.17 -11.00 6.64
CA ILE A 47 -5.24 -12.21 5.81
C ILE A 47 -4.46 -13.35 6.46
N ALA A 48 -3.29 -13.05 7.02
CA ALA A 48 -2.53 -14.04 7.78
C ALA A 48 -3.31 -14.53 9.01
N LYS A 49 -4.00 -13.63 9.73
CA LYS A 49 -4.87 -13.99 10.87
C LYS A 49 -6.07 -14.82 10.43
N MET A 50 -6.72 -14.44 9.32
CA MET A 50 -7.85 -15.20 8.76
C MET A 50 -7.44 -16.60 8.28
N LYS A 51 -6.23 -16.76 7.73
CA LYS A 51 -5.70 -18.04 7.25
C LYS A 51 -5.03 -18.89 8.35
N GLY A 52 -4.94 -18.39 9.59
CA GLY A 52 -4.22 -19.06 10.68
C GLY A 52 -2.69 -19.10 10.49
N THR A 53 -2.15 -18.39 9.50
CA THR A 53 -0.70 -18.30 9.21
C THR A 53 -0.04 -17.09 9.88
N PHE A 54 -0.77 -16.36 10.73
CA PHE A 54 -0.25 -15.21 11.46
C PHE A 54 0.77 -15.65 12.51
N THR A 55 2.00 -15.20 12.34
CA THR A 55 3.04 -15.24 13.36
C THR A 55 3.22 -13.83 13.92
N GLU A 56 3.25 -13.68 15.24
CA GLU A 56 3.65 -12.42 15.86
C GLU A 56 5.11 -12.13 15.47
N ARG A 57 5.28 -11.22 14.52
CA ARG A 57 6.62 -10.85 14.06
C ARG A 57 7.19 -9.89 15.09
N PRO A 58 8.36 -10.18 15.70
CA PRO A 58 9.07 -9.18 16.50
C PRO A 58 9.25 -7.91 15.65
N LYS A 59 9.25 -6.73 16.29
CA LYS A 59 9.44 -5.41 15.63
C LYS A 59 10.76 -5.41 14.85
N LYS A 60 10.73 -5.93 13.61
CA LYS A 60 11.89 -6.07 12.73
C LYS A 60 12.21 -4.73 12.04
N PRO A 61 13.44 -4.56 11.51
CA PRO A 61 13.94 -3.31 10.93
C PRO A 61 12.98 -2.69 9.91
N LYS A 62 13.05 -1.36 9.76
CA LYS A 62 12.11 -0.53 8.96
C LYS A 62 12.00 -0.93 7.47
N GLU A 63 12.87 -1.80 6.98
CA GLU A 63 12.90 -2.26 5.59
C GLU A 63 12.22 -3.64 5.46
N GLN A 64 11.05 -3.62 4.83
CA GLN A 64 10.34 -4.84 4.47
C GLN A 64 11.03 -5.51 3.27
N PRO A 65 11.06 -6.85 3.20
CA PRO A 65 11.64 -7.54 2.05
C PRO A 65 10.91 -7.16 0.76
N PRO A 66 11.57 -7.21 -0.41
CA PRO A 66 10.94 -6.91 -1.68
C PRO A 66 9.66 -7.72 -1.93
N ASN A 67 8.62 -7.05 -2.42
CA ASN A 67 7.30 -7.63 -2.65
C ASN A 67 6.69 -7.03 -3.93
N GLN A 68 5.84 -7.81 -4.61
CA GLN A 68 5.04 -7.37 -5.76
C GLN A 68 3.96 -6.36 -5.37
N ILE A 69 3.63 -6.29 -4.09
CA ILE A 69 2.62 -5.38 -3.56
C ILE A 69 3.31 -4.24 -2.82
N LEU A 70 2.96 -3.01 -3.17
CA LEU A 70 3.36 -1.80 -2.46
C LEU A 70 2.23 -1.33 -1.56
N PHE A 71 2.60 -0.75 -0.42
CA PHE A 71 1.71 -0.12 0.54
C PHE A 71 2.00 1.39 0.56
N LEU A 72 0.98 2.16 0.20
CA LEU A 72 1.03 3.61 0.12
C LEU A 72 0.41 4.20 1.38
N THR A 73 1.07 5.19 1.96
CA THR A 73 0.56 5.97 3.09
C THR A 73 0.73 7.47 2.85
N ASN A 74 0.15 8.28 3.75
CA ASN A 74 0.15 9.74 3.66
C ASN A 74 -0.60 10.31 2.45
N LEU A 75 -1.63 9.59 1.97
CA LEU A 75 -2.50 10.09 0.90
C LEU A 75 -3.55 11.07 1.46
N PRO A 76 -4.07 11.99 0.63
CA PRO A 76 -5.26 12.79 0.93
C PRO A 76 -6.51 11.92 1.12
N ASP A 77 -7.49 12.42 1.90
CA ASP A 77 -8.75 11.71 2.17
C ASP A 77 -9.61 11.55 0.91
N GLU A 78 -9.45 12.45 -0.07
CA GLU A 78 -10.18 12.47 -1.35
C GLU A 78 -9.57 11.53 -2.41
N THR A 79 -8.50 10.80 -2.05
CA THR A 79 -7.80 9.92 -3.00
C THR A 79 -8.73 8.82 -3.52
N SER A 80 -8.77 8.64 -4.84
CA SER A 80 -9.53 7.60 -5.54
C SER A 80 -8.60 6.58 -6.20
N GLU A 81 -9.13 5.38 -6.44
CA GLU A 81 -8.41 4.31 -7.15
C GLU A 81 -7.98 4.74 -8.55
N MET A 82 -8.81 5.53 -9.23
CA MET A 82 -8.53 5.97 -10.60
C MET A 82 -7.32 6.90 -10.67
N MET A 83 -7.19 7.83 -9.71
CA MET A 83 -6.04 8.74 -9.65
C MET A 83 -4.72 7.98 -9.43
N LEU A 84 -4.72 7.03 -8.49
CA LEU A 84 -3.54 6.19 -8.25
C LEU A 84 -3.28 5.25 -9.43
N SER A 85 -4.32 4.70 -10.04
CA SER A 85 -4.17 3.84 -11.23
C SER A 85 -3.50 4.59 -12.37
N MET A 86 -3.88 5.85 -12.62
CA MET A 86 -3.22 6.69 -13.63
C MET A 86 -1.72 6.86 -13.35
N LEU A 87 -1.33 7.09 -12.09
CA LEU A 87 0.06 7.25 -11.69
C LEU A 87 0.89 5.96 -11.84
N PHE A 88 0.31 4.80 -11.53
CA PHE A 88 1.05 3.55 -11.50
C PHE A 88 0.97 2.74 -12.81
N ASN A 89 0.01 3.05 -13.68
CA ASN A 89 -0.12 2.40 -14.99
C ASN A 89 1.07 2.63 -15.92
N GLN A 90 1.87 3.68 -15.70
CA GLN A 90 3.11 3.92 -16.44
C GLN A 90 4.21 2.89 -16.14
N PHE A 91 4.13 2.17 -15.02
CA PHE A 91 5.13 1.17 -14.64
C PHE A 91 4.73 -0.20 -15.21
N PRO A 92 5.62 -0.88 -15.97
CA PRO A 92 5.33 -2.19 -16.54
C PRO A 92 4.86 -3.18 -15.48
N GLY A 93 3.84 -3.97 -15.81
CA GLY A 93 3.34 -5.01 -14.90
C GLY A 93 2.44 -4.50 -13.77
N PHE A 94 2.05 -3.22 -13.75
CA PHE A 94 0.95 -2.75 -12.90
C PHE A 94 -0.32 -3.59 -13.13
N LYS A 95 -1.05 -3.86 -12.03
CA LYS A 95 -2.28 -4.66 -12.05
C LYS A 95 -3.48 -3.87 -11.59
N GLU A 96 -3.45 -3.41 -10.34
CA GLU A 96 -4.59 -2.74 -9.73
C GLU A 96 -4.16 -1.93 -8.50
N VAL A 97 -5.06 -1.05 -8.08
CA VAL A 97 -5.01 -0.33 -6.81
C VAL A 97 -6.18 -0.78 -5.95
N ARG A 98 -5.95 -0.94 -4.64
CA ARG A 98 -7.01 -1.16 -3.65
C ARG A 98 -6.91 -0.13 -2.53
N LEU A 99 -7.92 0.72 -2.36
CA LEU A 99 -7.96 1.65 -1.23
C LEU A 99 -8.28 0.94 0.08
N VAL A 100 -7.74 1.44 1.20
CA VAL A 100 -8.05 0.91 2.53
C VAL A 100 -9.24 1.70 3.12
N PRO A 101 -10.41 1.06 3.33
CA PRO A 101 -11.56 1.73 3.92
C PRO A 101 -11.28 2.15 5.36
N ASN A 102 -11.76 3.32 5.77
CA ASN A 102 -11.70 3.72 7.17
C ASN A 102 -12.78 2.99 7.95
N ARG A 103 -12.39 1.91 8.65
CA ARG A 103 -13.27 1.31 9.65
C ARG A 103 -13.19 2.15 10.92
N HIS A 104 -14.23 2.93 11.22
CA HIS A 104 -14.35 3.66 12.47
C HIS A 104 -14.73 2.74 13.65
N ASP A 105 -15.05 1.47 13.36
CA ASP A 105 -15.68 0.54 14.30
C ASP A 105 -14.68 -0.47 14.92
N ILE A 106 -13.39 -0.40 14.55
CA ILE A 106 -12.34 -1.23 15.15
C ILE A 106 -11.49 -0.35 16.07
N ALA A 107 -11.94 -0.20 17.31
CA ALA A 107 -11.06 0.22 18.41
C ALA A 107 -10.24 -1.01 18.82
N PHE A 108 -8.91 -0.89 18.84
CA PHE A 108 -8.05 -1.87 19.51
C PHE A 108 -8.14 -1.59 21.01
N VAL A 109 -8.70 -2.53 21.77
CA VAL A 109 -8.51 -2.64 23.22
C VAL A 109 -7.29 -3.52 23.46
#